data_AF-A0AA38C7S1-F1
#
_entry.id   AF-A0AA38C7S1-F1
#
_cell.length_a   1.000
_cell.length_b   1.000
_cell.length_c   1.000
_cell.angle_alpha   90.00
_cell.angle_beta   90.00
_cell.angle_gamma   90.00
#
_symmetry.space_group_name_H-M   'P 1'
#
loop_
_entity.id
_entity.type
_entity.pdbx_description
1 polymer ?
#
loop_
_entity_poly.entity_id
_entity_poly.type
_entity_poly.pdbx_seq_one_letter_code
_entity_poly.pdbx_strand_id
1 'polypeptide(L)'
;GHATESFSDFVVGHGELWSAQLMAAMIRKRGLPCVWMDTREVLVVNPTTSNQADPDYVASEEKLNKWYSLTPAETIVATVSEAVILKTLSYQEAWEMSYFGANVLHPRTIIPVMNYNIPIVIRNVFNLSSPGTTICQPSIKEVEDPPQYSDSIVKGFATIDNLALVNVEGTGMAGVPGTASAIFGAVKDVGANVIMISQASSEHSVCFAVPENEVNAVAEALQKRFKQALEAGRLSQVEVIHDCSILAAVGQRMASTPGVSATLFNALAKANINIRAIAQGCSEYNITVVVKRSDSIKALRAVHSRFYLSKTPLAVGIIGPGLIGGTLLDQLRDQAAVLKEEFNIDLRVMGIIGSTKMVLSDRGMDLQTWRELRKEKGILADLEKFVQHLHGNNFIPNTVIVDCTADSEVAKNYYQWLRKGMHIVTPNKKANSGPLDQ
;
A
#
# COMPACT_ATOMS: atom_id res chain seq x y z
N GLY A 1 -22.34 -12.72 35.02
CA GLY A 1 -22.17 -14.01 34.35
C GLY A 1 -21.31 -13.79 33.12
N HIS A 2 -20.29 -14.61 32.91
CA HIS A 2 -19.51 -14.56 31.66
C HIS A 2 -20.39 -15.06 30.52
N ALA A 3 -20.57 -14.24 29.48
CA ALA A 3 -21.18 -14.69 28.25
C ALA A 3 -20.27 -15.74 27.61
N THR A 4 -20.84 -16.88 27.20
CA THR A 4 -20.15 -17.84 26.33
C THR A 4 -20.00 -17.24 24.93
N GLU A 5 -18.97 -17.60 24.18
CA GLU A 5 -18.74 -17.09 22.80
C GLU A 5 -19.93 -17.36 21.87
N SER A 6 -20.62 -18.50 22.05
CA SER A 6 -21.87 -18.81 21.34
C SER A 6 -22.98 -17.76 21.57
N PHE A 7 -22.95 -17.08 22.72
CA PHE A 7 -23.90 -16.03 23.07
C PHE A 7 -23.50 -14.69 22.45
N SER A 8 -22.21 -14.37 22.32
CA SER A 8 -21.79 -13.14 21.62
C SER A 8 -22.10 -13.22 20.13
N ASP A 9 -21.84 -14.36 19.49
CA ASP A 9 -22.14 -14.56 18.07
C ASP A 9 -23.64 -14.52 17.80
N PHE A 10 -24.42 -15.12 18.71
CA PHE A 10 -25.88 -15.01 18.69
C PHE A 10 -26.34 -13.55 18.78
N VAL A 11 -25.78 -12.76 19.70
CA VAL A 11 -26.16 -11.34 19.90
C VAL A 11 -25.76 -10.48 18.69
N VAL A 12 -24.55 -10.66 18.15
CA VAL A 12 -24.07 -9.90 16.98
C VAL A 12 -24.92 -10.20 15.73
N GLY A 13 -25.27 -11.47 15.50
CA GLY A 13 -26.09 -11.87 14.35
C GLY A 13 -27.49 -11.24 14.30
N HIS A 14 -28.02 -10.77 15.43
CA HIS A 14 -29.31 -10.05 15.44
C HIS A 14 -29.24 -8.68 14.75
N GLY A 15 -28.09 -7.99 14.82
CA GLY A 15 -27.92 -6.68 14.19
C GLY A 15 -28.08 -6.74 12.67
N GLU A 16 -27.52 -7.77 12.05
CA GLU A 16 -27.60 -8.01 10.60
C GLU A 16 -29.03 -8.35 10.17
N LEU A 17 -29.72 -9.17 10.95
CA LEU A 17 -31.12 -9.55 10.69
C LEU A 17 -32.07 -8.35 10.72
N TRP A 18 -31.97 -7.52 11.76
CA TRP A 18 -32.77 -6.31 11.86
C TRP A 18 -32.49 -5.36 10.71
N SER A 19 -31.21 -5.23 10.31
CA SER A 19 -30.81 -4.39 9.18
C SER A 19 -31.41 -4.89 7.85
N ALA A 20 -31.32 -6.20 7.58
CA ALA A 20 -31.88 -6.82 6.38
C ALA A 20 -33.42 -6.69 6.34
N GLN A 21 -34.09 -6.92 7.47
CA GLN A 21 -35.55 -6.78 7.59
C GLN A 21 -36.01 -5.33 7.36
N LEU A 22 -35.34 -4.36 7.98
CA LEU A 22 -35.65 -2.93 7.82
C LEU A 22 -35.44 -2.47 6.38
N MET A 23 -34.33 -2.88 5.76
CA MET A 23 -34.05 -2.57 4.36
C MET A 23 -35.11 -3.16 3.43
N ALA A 24 -35.46 -4.43 3.60
CA ALA A 24 -36.50 -5.08 2.79
C ALA A 24 -37.87 -4.42 2.98
N ALA A 25 -38.24 -4.05 4.21
CA ALA A 25 -39.47 -3.31 4.49
C ALA A 25 -39.49 -1.94 3.81
N MET A 26 -38.36 -1.22 3.82
CA MET A 26 -38.24 0.08 3.15
C MET A 26 -38.33 -0.03 1.63
N ILE A 27 -37.72 -1.05 1.02
CA ILE A 27 -37.80 -1.32 -0.41
C ILE A 27 -39.24 -1.65 -0.81
N ARG A 28 -39.93 -2.52 -0.04
CA ARG A 28 -41.36 -2.82 -0.23
C ARG A 28 -42.23 -1.57 -0.12
N LYS A 29 -41.95 -0.68 0.85
CA LYS A 29 -42.66 0.60 1.00
C LYS A 29 -42.52 1.50 -0.22
N ARG A 30 -41.41 1.38 -0.97
CA ARG A 30 -41.20 2.10 -2.25
C ARG A 30 -41.82 1.41 -3.47
N GLY A 31 -42.57 0.32 -3.27
CA GLY A 31 -43.31 -0.39 -4.33
C GLY A 31 -42.47 -1.43 -5.09
N LEU A 32 -41.27 -1.75 -4.62
CA LEU A 32 -40.41 -2.76 -5.26
C LEU A 32 -40.53 -4.12 -4.54
N PRO A 33 -40.59 -5.25 -5.27
CA PRO A 33 -40.58 -6.57 -4.66
C PRO A 33 -39.21 -6.83 -4.01
N CYS A 34 -39.23 -7.20 -2.73
CA CYS A 34 -38.00 -7.50 -1.98
C CYS A 34 -38.29 -8.50 -0.87
N VAL A 35 -37.42 -9.51 -0.79
CA VAL A 35 -37.42 -10.55 0.25
C VAL A 35 -36.06 -10.51 0.93
N TRP A 36 -36.06 -10.72 2.25
CA TRP A 36 -34.84 -10.84 3.04
C TRP A 36 -34.63 -12.32 3.39
N MET A 37 -33.38 -12.72 3.56
CA MET A 37 -33.00 -14.09 3.91
C MET A 37 -32.32 -14.07 5.29
N ASP A 38 -32.71 -15.00 6.16
CA ASP A 38 -31.92 -15.30 7.36
C ASP A 38 -30.80 -16.27 6.96
N THR A 39 -29.57 -15.78 6.94
CA THR A 39 -28.40 -16.60 6.58
C THR A 39 -28.27 -17.85 7.46
N ARG A 40 -28.79 -17.86 8.69
CA ARG A 40 -28.73 -19.01 9.60
C ARG A 40 -29.63 -20.18 9.15
N GLU A 41 -30.65 -19.90 8.35
CA GLU A 41 -31.53 -20.93 7.80
C GLU A 41 -30.89 -21.67 6.62
N VAL A 42 -29.84 -21.07 6.04
CA VAL A 42 -29.25 -21.49 4.77
C VAL A 42 -27.80 -21.92 4.93
N LEU A 43 -26.97 -21.11 5.57
CA LEU A 43 -25.55 -21.38 5.80
C LEU A 43 -25.37 -22.41 6.93
N VAL A 44 -24.78 -23.54 6.60
CA VAL A 44 -24.37 -24.57 7.56
C VAL A 44 -22.90 -24.36 7.88
N VAL A 45 -22.58 -24.29 9.16
CA VAL A 45 -21.20 -24.08 9.64
C VAL A 45 -20.86 -25.16 10.65
N ASN A 46 -19.72 -25.80 10.45
CA ASN A 46 -19.15 -26.76 11.37
C ASN A 46 -18.34 -26.01 12.43
N PRO A 47 -18.54 -26.30 13.73
CA PRO A 47 -17.72 -25.70 14.78
C PRO A 47 -16.28 -26.20 14.65
N THR A 48 -15.31 -25.28 14.58
CA THR A 48 -13.89 -25.61 14.70
C THR A 48 -13.34 -25.15 16.05
N THR A 49 -12.18 -25.69 16.44
CA THR A 49 -11.53 -25.41 17.74
C THR A 49 -10.88 -24.03 17.83
N SER A 50 -10.75 -23.30 16.72
CA SER A 50 -10.36 -21.89 16.67
C SER A 50 -11.61 -21.05 16.40
N ASN A 51 -11.58 -19.75 16.71
CA ASN A 51 -12.69 -18.79 16.52
C ASN A 51 -13.09 -18.55 15.04
N GLN A 52 -13.06 -19.59 14.21
CA GLN A 52 -13.43 -19.61 12.81
C GLN A 52 -14.55 -20.65 12.60
N ALA A 53 -15.69 -20.20 12.08
CA ALA A 53 -16.69 -21.11 11.58
C ALA A 53 -16.25 -21.63 10.20
N ASP A 54 -16.28 -22.95 9.98
CA ASP A 54 -15.97 -23.55 8.68
C ASP A 54 -17.27 -23.91 7.94
N PRO A 55 -17.60 -23.23 6.82
CA PRO A 55 -18.84 -23.49 6.11
C PRO A 55 -18.87 -24.89 5.50
N ASP A 56 -19.93 -25.64 5.74
CA ASP A 56 -20.26 -26.82 4.95
C ASP A 56 -20.90 -26.35 3.64
N TYR A 57 -20.08 -26.21 2.60
CA TYR A 57 -20.52 -25.69 1.31
C TYR A 57 -21.59 -26.57 0.67
N VAL A 58 -21.52 -27.90 0.83
CA VAL A 58 -22.47 -28.83 0.20
C VAL A 58 -23.85 -28.69 0.85
N ALA A 59 -23.90 -28.77 2.18
CA ALA A 59 -25.16 -28.63 2.92
C ALA A 59 -25.75 -27.22 2.78
N SER A 60 -24.89 -26.19 2.69
CA SER A 60 -25.30 -24.81 2.46
C SER A 60 -25.88 -24.62 1.06
N GLU A 61 -25.27 -25.23 0.03
CA GLU A 61 -25.75 -25.18 -1.35
C GLU A 61 -27.13 -25.84 -1.50
N GLU A 62 -27.35 -27.00 -0.89
CA GLU A 62 -28.66 -27.66 -0.89
C GLU A 62 -29.75 -26.78 -0.28
N LYS A 63 -29.48 -26.16 0.88
CA LYS A 63 -30.42 -25.26 1.54
C LYS A 63 -30.65 -23.97 0.76
N LEU A 64 -29.60 -23.43 0.15
CA LEU A 64 -29.67 -22.21 -0.66
C LEU A 64 -30.51 -22.46 -1.92
N ASN A 65 -30.30 -23.59 -2.60
CA ASN A 65 -31.09 -24.00 -3.77
C ASN A 65 -32.57 -24.19 -3.41
N LYS A 66 -32.85 -24.80 -2.25
CA LYS A 66 -34.22 -24.92 -1.74
C LYS A 66 -34.86 -23.55 -1.50
N TRP A 67 -34.14 -22.63 -0.87
CA TRP A 67 -34.62 -21.26 -0.62
C TRP A 67 -34.89 -20.50 -1.94
N TYR A 68 -33.97 -20.58 -2.90
CA TYR A 68 -34.13 -19.96 -4.22
C TYR A 68 -35.29 -20.53 -5.03
N SER A 69 -35.56 -21.83 -4.92
CA SER A 69 -36.71 -22.45 -5.60
C SER A 69 -38.05 -21.85 -5.17
N LEU A 70 -38.11 -21.33 -3.93
CA LEU A 70 -39.28 -20.69 -3.35
C LEU A 70 -39.27 -19.17 -3.54
N THR A 71 -38.08 -18.59 -3.74
CA THR A 71 -37.85 -17.13 -3.79
C THR A 71 -36.86 -16.77 -4.89
N PRO A 72 -37.28 -16.76 -6.17
CA PRO A 72 -36.41 -16.38 -7.27
C PRO A 72 -36.05 -14.90 -7.18
N ALA A 73 -34.76 -14.58 -7.22
CA ALA A 73 -34.25 -13.22 -7.23
C ALA A 73 -33.23 -13.05 -8.35
N GLU A 74 -33.38 -11.99 -9.15
CA GLU A 74 -32.48 -11.67 -10.26
C GLU A 74 -31.23 -10.90 -9.80
N THR A 75 -31.20 -10.37 -8.58
CA THR A 75 -30.09 -9.56 -8.06
C THR A 75 -29.92 -9.77 -6.56
N ILE A 76 -28.68 -10.00 -6.13
CA ILE A 76 -28.27 -10.12 -4.73
C ILE A 76 -27.44 -8.88 -4.37
N VAL A 77 -27.76 -8.24 -3.25
CA VAL A 77 -27.03 -7.06 -2.76
C VAL A 77 -26.38 -7.40 -1.43
N ALA A 78 -25.05 -7.32 -1.37
CA ALA A 78 -24.27 -7.40 -0.13
C ALA A 78 -23.63 -6.03 0.15
N THR A 79 -23.74 -5.56 1.40
CA THR A 79 -23.20 -4.26 1.82
C THR A 79 -21.90 -4.44 2.61
N VAL A 80 -20.87 -3.70 2.24
CA VAL A 80 -19.55 -3.69 2.90
C VAL A 80 -19.07 -2.25 3.11
N SER A 81 -18.26 -2.03 4.14
CA SER A 81 -17.75 -0.70 4.48
C SER A 81 -16.42 -0.42 3.77
N GLU A 82 -16.29 0.81 3.26
CA GLU A 82 -15.06 1.41 2.69
C GLU A 82 -14.44 0.68 1.48
N ALA A 83 -14.67 1.17 0.26
CA ALA A 83 -14.02 0.67 -0.96
C ALA A 83 -13.24 1.75 -1.71
N VAL A 84 -12.01 1.43 -2.10
CA VAL A 84 -11.21 2.23 -3.05
C VAL A 84 -11.57 1.79 -4.47
N ILE A 85 -11.80 2.76 -5.36
CA ILE A 85 -12.25 2.49 -6.73
C ILE A 85 -11.05 2.09 -7.60
N LEU A 86 -11.00 0.83 -7.99
CA LEU A 86 -10.23 0.34 -9.14
C LEU A 86 -11.19 0.10 -10.31
N LYS A 87 -10.77 0.22 -11.57
CA LYS A 87 -11.68 -0.02 -12.70
C LYS A 87 -12.04 -1.50 -12.83
N THR A 88 -11.01 -2.34 -12.85
CA THR A 88 -11.11 -3.79 -13.01
C THR A 88 -10.04 -4.49 -12.17
N LEU A 89 -10.36 -5.69 -11.69
CA LEU A 89 -9.47 -6.60 -10.97
C LEU A 89 -9.76 -8.05 -11.39
N SER A 90 -8.74 -8.92 -11.37
CA SER A 90 -8.99 -10.36 -11.41
C SER A 90 -9.43 -10.90 -10.05
N TYR A 91 -10.01 -12.11 -10.05
CA TYR A 91 -10.33 -12.81 -8.80
C TYR A 91 -9.08 -13.02 -7.93
N GLN A 92 -7.95 -13.37 -8.53
CA GLN A 92 -6.68 -13.59 -7.81
C GLN A 92 -6.16 -12.30 -7.19
N GLU A 93 -6.17 -11.19 -7.93
CA GLU A 93 -5.76 -9.89 -7.36
C GLU A 93 -6.68 -9.45 -6.24
N ALA A 94 -8.00 -9.59 -6.41
CA ALA A 94 -8.95 -9.29 -5.36
C ALA A 94 -8.74 -10.18 -4.12
N TRP A 95 -8.39 -11.46 -4.32
CA TRP A 95 -8.13 -12.40 -3.24
C TRP A 95 -6.90 -12.02 -2.42
N GLU A 96 -5.79 -11.73 -3.08
CA GLU A 96 -4.56 -11.26 -2.46
C GLU A 96 -4.77 -9.92 -1.73
N MET A 97 -5.47 -8.98 -2.36
CA MET A 97 -5.75 -7.67 -1.77
C MET A 97 -6.64 -7.82 -0.52
N SER A 98 -7.62 -8.72 -0.55
CA SER A 98 -8.48 -9.05 0.59
C SER A 98 -7.70 -9.72 1.73
N TYR A 99 -6.77 -10.61 1.40
CA TYR A 99 -5.94 -11.28 2.40
C TYR A 99 -5.01 -10.29 3.12
N PHE A 100 -4.43 -9.33 2.39
CA PHE A 100 -3.51 -8.33 2.94
C PHE A 100 -4.16 -7.06 3.52
N GLY A 101 -5.48 -7.06 3.75
CA GLY A 101 -6.15 -6.03 4.55
C GLY A 101 -6.93 -4.97 3.78
N ALA A 102 -7.23 -5.17 2.48
CA ALA A 102 -8.29 -4.38 1.86
C ALA A 102 -9.65 -4.88 2.35
N ASN A 103 -10.22 -4.19 3.35
CA ASN A 103 -11.42 -4.55 4.11
C ASN A 103 -12.75 -4.57 3.31
N VAL A 104 -12.70 -4.68 1.98
CA VAL A 104 -13.89 -4.66 1.11
C VAL A 104 -14.49 -6.05 0.93
N LEU A 105 -13.65 -7.07 0.80
CA LEU A 105 -14.07 -8.44 0.53
C LEU A 105 -13.35 -9.38 1.49
N HIS A 106 -14.07 -10.40 1.95
CA HIS A 106 -13.44 -11.48 2.68
C HIS A 106 -12.86 -12.48 1.68
N PRO A 107 -11.64 -13.02 1.87
CA PRO A 107 -11.04 -14.02 0.97
C PRO A 107 -11.96 -15.20 0.64
N ARG A 108 -12.71 -15.71 1.64
CA ARG A 108 -13.65 -16.81 1.46
C ARG A 108 -14.86 -16.47 0.58
N THR A 109 -15.18 -15.18 0.39
CA THR A 109 -16.26 -14.73 -0.51
C THR A 109 -15.87 -14.86 -1.98
N ILE A 110 -14.57 -14.78 -2.29
CA ILE A 110 -14.08 -14.76 -3.68
C ILE A 110 -14.02 -16.17 -4.28
N ILE A 111 -13.72 -17.19 -3.46
CA ILE A 111 -13.60 -18.60 -3.90
C ILE A 111 -14.84 -19.12 -4.65
N PRO A 112 -16.08 -19.05 -4.08
CA PRO A 112 -17.24 -19.58 -4.78
C PRO A 112 -17.54 -18.79 -6.06
N VAL A 113 -17.46 -17.47 -5.99
CA VAL A 113 -17.66 -16.57 -7.12
C VAL A 113 -16.70 -16.91 -8.27
N MET A 114 -15.44 -17.18 -7.96
CA MET A 114 -14.42 -17.57 -8.94
C MET A 114 -14.76 -18.93 -9.59
N ASN A 115 -15.20 -19.93 -8.81
CA ASN A 115 -15.53 -21.26 -9.34
C ASN A 115 -16.70 -21.23 -10.33
N TYR A 116 -17.70 -20.39 -10.09
CA TYR A 116 -18.87 -20.23 -10.97
C TYR A 116 -18.71 -19.08 -11.98
N ASN A 117 -17.53 -18.44 -12.02
CA ASN A 117 -17.22 -17.28 -12.87
C ASN A 117 -18.29 -16.16 -12.80
N ILE A 118 -18.73 -15.84 -11.60
CA ILE A 118 -19.74 -14.80 -11.35
C ILE A 118 -19.03 -13.44 -11.20
N PRO A 119 -19.29 -12.42 -12.03
CA PRO A 119 -18.63 -11.13 -11.87
C PRO A 119 -19.12 -10.42 -10.58
N ILE A 120 -18.18 -9.86 -9.80
CA ILE A 120 -18.50 -8.98 -8.66
C ILE A 120 -18.41 -7.53 -9.11
N VAL A 121 -19.39 -6.70 -8.74
CA VAL A 121 -19.33 -5.24 -8.95
C VAL A 121 -19.44 -4.51 -7.62
N ILE A 122 -18.35 -3.88 -7.19
CA ILE A 122 -18.31 -3.05 -5.99
C ILE A 122 -18.73 -1.63 -6.38
N ARG A 123 -19.79 -1.11 -5.75
CA ARG A 123 -20.31 0.24 -6.02
C ARG A 123 -20.41 1.07 -4.75
N ASN A 124 -20.29 2.38 -4.90
CA ASN A 124 -20.50 3.33 -3.80
C ASN A 124 -21.95 3.80 -3.80
N VAL A 125 -22.68 3.48 -2.72
CA VAL A 125 -24.09 3.88 -2.54
C VAL A 125 -24.31 5.40 -2.47
N PHE A 126 -23.27 6.17 -2.10
CA PHE A 126 -23.29 7.64 -2.06
C PHE A 126 -22.89 8.28 -3.40
N ASN A 127 -22.34 7.51 -4.34
CA ASN A 127 -21.91 7.99 -5.66
C ASN A 127 -22.31 7.00 -6.76
N LEU A 128 -23.60 6.97 -7.07
CA LEU A 128 -24.21 6.02 -8.01
C LEU A 128 -23.77 6.23 -9.47
N SER A 129 -23.28 7.42 -9.84
CA SER A 129 -22.75 7.68 -11.18
C SER A 129 -21.37 7.06 -11.43
N SER A 130 -20.67 6.66 -10.36
CA SER A 130 -19.40 5.96 -10.50
C SER A 130 -19.62 4.54 -11.03
N PRO A 131 -18.82 4.09 -12.01
CA PRO A 131 -18.88 2.72 -12.51
C PRO A 131 -18.50 1.69 -11.44
N GLY A 132 -17.76 2.10 -10.40
CA GLY A 132 -17.29 1.20 -9.35
C GLY A 132 -16.11 0.34 -9.78
N THR A 133 -15.96 -0.83 -9.15
CA THR A 133 -14.90 -1.81 -9.42
C THR A 133 -15.50 -3.14 -9.84
N THR A 134 -15.13 -3.62 -11.02
CA THR A 134 -15.54 -4.95 -11.50
C THR A 134 -14.44 -5.98 -11.24
N ILE A 135 -14.78 -7.08 -10.57
CA ILE A 135 -13.90 -8.22 -10.36
C ILE A 135 -14.42 -9.39 -11.19
N CYS A 136 -13.61 -9.87 -12.13
CA CYS A 136 -13.98 -10.96 -13.02
C CYS A 136 -12.75 -11.71 -13.54
N GLN A 137 -12.95 -12.82 -14.24
CA GLN A 137 -11.86 -13.46 -14.96
C GLN A 137 -11.37 -12.56 -16.11
N PRO A 138 -10.05 -12.37 -16.29
CA PRO A 138 -9.51 -11.63 -17.43
C PRO A 138 -9.94 -12.30 -18.75
N SER A 139 -10.25 -11.50 -19.76
CA SER A 139 -10.59 -12.02 -21.08
C SER A 139 -9.33 -12.55 -21.79
N ILE A 140 -9.45 -13.60 -22.60
CA ILE A 140 -8.29 -14.25 -23.29
C ILE A 140 -7.48 -13.23 -24.13
N LYS A 141 -8.13 -12.18 -24.66
CA LYS A 141 -7.46 -11.09 -25.39
C LYS A 141 -6.52 -10.25 -24.52
N GLU A 142 -6.84 -10.05 -23.24
CA GLU A 142 -5.99 -9.31 -22.28
C GLU A 142 -4.75 -10.12 -21.84
N VAL A 143 -4.77 -11.44 -22.05
CA VAL A 143 -3.67 -12.33 -21.70
C VAL A 143 -2.62 -12.41 -22.81
N GLU A 144 -3.06 -12.35 -24.08
CA GLU A 144 -2.19 -12.49 -25.27
C GLU A 144 -1.67 -11.14 -25.81
N ASP A 145 -2.41 -10.04 -25.66
CA ASP A 145 -1.91 -8.73 -26.04
C ASP A 145 -0.90 -8.21 -24.99
N PRO A 146 0.25 -7.64 -25.41
CA PRO A 146 1.14 -6.96 -24.49
C PRO A 146 0.36 -5.83 -23.81
N PRO A 147 0.54 -5.62 -22.49
CA PRO A 147 -0.19 -4.59 -21.77
C PRO A 147 -0.03 -3.27 -22.51
N GLN A 148 -1.15 -2.63 -22.87
CA GLN A 148 -1.10 -1.26 -23.32
C GLN A 148 -0.35 -0.46 -22.25
N TYR A 149 0.55 0.44 -22.66
CA TYR A 149 1.45 1.24 -21.80
C TYR A 149 0.77 2.00 -20.63
N SER A 150 -0.56 1.95 -20.53
CA SER A 150 -1.39 2.57 -19.51
C SER A 150 -1.84 1.65 -18.38
N ASP A 151 -1.62 0.33 -18.45
CA ASP A 151 -2.11 -0.59 -17.42
C ASP A 151 -0.99 -0.95 -16.42
N SER A 152 -1.07 -0.36 -15.22
CA SER A 152 -0.08 -0.60 -14.16
C SER A 152 -0.09 -2.07 -13.75
N ILE A 153 1.09 -2.69 -13.80
CA ILE A 153 1.34 -4.07 -13.37
C ILE A 153 0.95 -4.27 -11.90
N VAL A 154 1.18 -3.25 -11.07
CA VAL A 154 0.69 -3.20 -9.68
C VAL A 154 -0.67 -2.53 -9.67
N LYS A 155 -1.71 -3.23 -9.19
CA LYS A 155 -3.11 -2.76 -9.16
C LYS A 155 -3.54 -2.21 -7.79
N GLY A 156 -2.85 -2.62 -6.71
CA GLY A 156 -3.04 -1.99 -5.41
C GLY A 156 -1.88 -2.18 -4.44
N PHE A 157 -1.98 -1.49 -3.31
CA PHE A 157 -1.16 -1.71 -2.14
C PHE A 157 -2.06 -1.93 -0.93
N ALA A 158 -1.64 -2.81 -0.03
CA ALA A 158 -2.32 -3.08 1.22
C ALA A 158 -1.33 -3.14 2.38
N THR A 159 -1.81 -2.91 3.60
CA THR A 159 -0.97 -2.95 4.81
C THR A 159 -1.65 -3.75 5.91
N ILE A 160 -0.86 -4.59 6.59
CA ILE A 160 -1.27 -5.25 7.84
C ILE A 160 -0.39 -4.69 8.97
N ASP A 161 -1.03 -4.02 9.93
CA ASP A 161 -0.38 -3.47 11.12
C ASP A 161 -0.50 -4.39 12.34
N ASN A 162 0.19 -4.03 13.43
CA ASN A 162 0.21 -4.77 14.71
C ASN A 162 0.77 -6.19 14.56
N LEU A 163 1.93 -6.29 13.91
CA LEU A 163 2.63 -7.57 13.71
C LEU A 163 3.97 -7.56 14.40
N ALA A 164 4.43 -8.73 14.79
CA ALA A 164 5.80 -8.97 15.21
C ALA A 164 6.48 -9.97 14.27
N LEU A 165 7.77 -9.78 14.04
CA LEU A 165 8.60 -10.66 13.24
C LEU A 165 9.38 -11.59 14.16
N VAL A 166 9.29 -12.90 13.93
CA VAL A 166 10.03 -13.91 14.65
C VAL A 166 11.09 -14.49 13.73
N ASN A 167 12.35 -14.48 14.16
CA ASN A 167 13.47 -15.05 13.43
C ASN A 167 14.08 -16.20 14.22
N VAL A 168 14.15 -17.38 13.62
CA VAL A 168 14.83 -18.56 14.16
C VAL A 168 16.04 -18.85 13.30
N GLU A 169 17.23 -18.79 13.89
CA GLU A 169 18.51 -18.89 13.16
C GLU A 169 19.43 -19.94 13.80
N GLY A 170 20.17 -20.69 12.97
CA GLY A 170 21.35 -21.41 13.44
C GLY A 170 21.95 -22.38 12.43
N THR A 171 23.27 -22.55 12.52
CA THR A 171 24.05 -23.43 11.63
C THR A 171 23.66 -24.91 11.76
N GLY A 172 23.08 -25.33 12.88
CA GLY A 172 22.52 -26.67 13.07
C GLY A 172 21.23 -26.95 12.29
N MET A 173 20.70 -25.95 11.58
CA MET A 173 19.60 -26.11 10.64
C MET A 173 20.07 -26.50 9.22
N ALA A 174 21.37 -26.44 8.95
CA ALA A 174 21.96 -26.76 7.65
C ALA A 174 21.72 -28.22 7.25
N GLY A 175 20.95 -28.45 6.19
CA GLY A 175 20.74 -29.79 5.64
C GLY A 175 20.01 -30.77 6.55
N VAL A 176 19.38 -30.30 7.64
CA VAL A 176 18.58 -31.12 8.57
C VAL A 176 17.11 -31.02 8.19
N PRO A 177 16.50 -32.08 7.61
CA PRO A 177 15.07 -32.11 7.37
C PRO A 177 14.29 -31.97 8.68
N GLY A 178 13.18 -31.24 8.65
CA GLY A 178 12.22 -31.20 9.76
C GLY A 178 12.32 -30.00 10.70
N THR A 179 13.34 -29.12 10.60
CA THR A 179 13.38 -27.91 11.43
C THR A 179 12.20 -26.98 11.17
N ALA A 180 11.87 -26.72 9.90
CA ALA A 180 10.69 -25.92 9.56
C ALA A 180 9.39 -26.55 10.09
N SER A 181 9.27 -27.89 10.01
CA SER A 181 8.13 -28.61 10.60
C SER A 181 8.07 -28.47 12.12
N ALA A 182 9.21 -28.49 12.80
CA ALA A 182 9.28 -28.27 14.25
C ALA A 182 8.93 -26.83 14.65
N ILE A 183 9.36 -25.83 13.87
CA ILE A 183 9.00 -24.42 14.08
C ILE A 183 7.49 -24.26 13.95
N PHE A 184 6.91 -24.61 12.80
CA PHE A 184 5.48 -24.40 12.56
C PHE A 184 4.59 -25.35 13.36
N GLY A 185 5.10 -26.50 13.80
CA GLY A 185 4.44 -27.35 14.80
C GLY A 185 4.27 -26.63 16.13
N ALA A 186 5.34 -26.02 16.65
CA ALA A 186 5.27 -25.25 17.91
C ALA A 186 4.35 -24.03 17.80
N VAL A 187 4.35 -23.33 16.65
CA VAL A 187 3.44 -22.22 16.39
C VAL A 187 1.98 -22.69 16.32
N LYS A 188 1.73 -23.83 15.67
CA LYS A 188 0.39 -24.45 15.60
C LYS A 188 -0.12 -24.86 16.99
N ASP A 189 0.73 -25.42 17.84
CA ASP A 189 0.34 -25.91 19.17
C ASP A 189 -0.17 -24.79 20.09
N VAL A 190 0.23 -23.53 19.84
CA VAL A 190 -0.30 -22.34 20.53
C VAL A 190 -1.45 -21.66 19.79
N GLY A 191 -1.86 -22.18 18.64
CA GLY A 191 -2.98 -21.64 17.84
C GLY A 191 -2.67 -20.33 17.15
N ALA A 192 -1.40 -19.95 16.99
CA ALA A 192 -1.02 -18.67 16.41
C ALA A 192 -1.09 -18.69 14.87
N ASN A 193 -1.47 -17.56 14.30
CA ASN A 193 -1.62 -17.39 12.86
C ASN A 193 -0.34 -16.82 12.22
N VAL A 194 0.22 -17.55 11.26
CA VAL A 194 1.39 -17.10 10.49
C VAL A 194 0.92 -16.40 9.22
N ILE A 195 1.29 -15.13 9.09
CA ILE A 195 0.82 -14.26 7.98
C ILE A 195 1.81 -14.25 6.81
N MET A 196 3.11 -14.31 7.12
CA MET A 196 4.19 -14.26 6.13
C MET A 196 5.33 -15.16 6.59
N ILE A 197 5.99 -15.82 5.64
CA ILE A 197 7.19 -16.65 5.87
C ILE A 197 8.27 -16.22 4.87
N SER A 198 9.51 -16.11 5.36
CA SER A 198 10.71 -15.87 4.57
C SER A 198 11.84 -16.75 5.10
N GLN A 199 12.58 -17.41 4.20
CA GLN A 199 13.63 -18.35 4.57
C GLN A 199 14.92 -17.94 3.85
N ALA A 200 15.97 -17.64 4.62
CA ALA A 200 17.29 -17.35 4.05
C ALA A 200 18.15 -18.62 4.11
N SER A 201 18.41 -19.22 2.94
CA SER A 201 19.07 -20.52 2.81
C SER A 201 20.53 -20.52 3.28
N SER A 202 21.27 -19.44 3.06
CA SER A 202 22.69 -19.29 3.42
C SER A 202 22.93 -19.10 4.91
N GLU A 203 22.01 -18.42 5.60
CA GLU A 203 22.08 -18.13 7.03
C GLU A 203 21.37 -19.21 7.86
N HIS A 204 20.70 -20.14 7.18
CA HIS A 204 19.85 -21.16 7.78
C HIS A 204 18.84 -20.56 8.75
N SER A 205 18.20 -19.46 8.34
CA SER A 205 17.20 -18.76 9.13
C SER A 205 15.80 -18.96 8.55
N VAL A 206 14.81 -18.99 9.45
CA VAL A 206 13.39 -18.94 9.13
C VAL A 206 12.80 -17.76 9.87
N CYS A 207 12.27 -16.84 9.09
CA CYS A 207 11.68 -15.60 9.55
C CYS A 207 10.19 -15.61 9.20
N PHE A 208 9.32 -15.25 10.14
CA PHE A 208 7.89 -15.23 9.89
C PHE A 208 7.18 -14.19 10.74
N ALA A 209 6.05 -13.68 10.24
CA ALA A 209 5.26 -12.66 10.90
C ALA A 209 4.00 -13.25 11.55
N VAL A 210 3.74 -12.83 12.78
CA VAL A 210 2.54 -13.20 13.57
C VAL A 210 1.89 -11.94 14.15
N PRO A 211 0.60 -11.96 14.50
CA PRO A 211 -0.04 -10.89 15.26
C PRO A 211 0.71 -10.56 16.56
N GLU A 212 0.84 -9.28 16.89
CA GLU A 212 1.58 -8.78 18.06
C GLU A 212 1.06 -9.38 19.37
N ASN A 213 -0.25 -9.64 19.47
CA ASN A 213 -0.88 -10.24 20.64
C ASN A 213 -0.56 -11.74 20.83
N GLU A 214 -0.07 -12.42 19.78
CA GLU A 214 0.25 -13.86 19.80
C GLU A 214 1.74 -14.13 19.99
N VAL A 215 2.61 -13.12 19.76
CA VAL A 215 4.05 -13.33 19.64
C VAL A 215 4.72 -13.87 20.90
N ASN A 216 4.24 -13.47 22.09
CA ASN A 216 4.82 -13.94 23.36
C ASN A 216 4.63 -15.44 23.54
N ALA A 217 3.43 -15.95 23.26
CA ALA A 217 3.13 -17.38 23.33
C ALA A 217 3.95 -18.17 22.30
N VAL A 218 4.11 -17.63 21.09
CA VAL A 218 4.95 -18.22 20.04
C VAL A 218 6.42 -18.29 20.46
N ALA A 219 6.98 -17.20 21.00
CA ALA A 219 8.36 -17.15 21.43
C ALA A 219 8.66 -18.15 22.55
N GLU A 220 7.79 -18.23 23.56
CA GLU A 220 7.91 -19.20 24.64
C GLU A 220 7.84 -20.65 24.14
N ALA A 221 6.91 -20.95 23.23
CA ALA A 221 6.78 -22.28 22.64
C ALA A 221 8.03 -22.69 21.85
N LEU A 222 8.61 -21.77 21.07
CA LEU A 222 9.84 -22.01 20.32
C LEU A 222 11.04 -22.19 21.24
N GLN A 223 11.20 -21.31 22.24
CA GLN A 223 12.28 -21.43 23.23
C GLN A 223 12.22 -22.78 23.96
N LYS A 224 11.02 -23.22 24.36
CA LYS A 224 10.82 -24.53 24.98
C LYS A 224 11.13 -25.67 24.01
N ARG A 225 10.63 -25.60 22.78
CA ARG A 225 10.82 -26.64 21.74
C ARG A 225 12.28 -26.82 21.35
N PHE A 226 13.05 -25.74 21.37
CA PHE A 226 14.43 -25.69 20.90
C PHE A 226 15.47 -25.52 22.00
N LYS A 227 15.08 -25.57 23.28
CA LYS A 227 15.96 -25.41 24.45
C LYS A 227 17.27 -26.20 24.34
N GLN A 228 17.19 -27.50 24.08
CA GLN A 228 18.38 -28.35 23.94
C GLN A 228 19.26 -27.99 22.74
N ALA A 229 18.66 -27.49 21.65
CA ALA A 229 19.40 -27.08 20.46
C ALA A 229 20.10 -25.73 20.67
N LEU A 230 19.46 -24.81 21.41
CA LEU A 230 20.05 -23.53 21.84
C LEU A 230 21.19 -23.76 22.83
N GLU A 231 20.98 -24.58 23.87
CA GLU A 231 22.01 -24.92 24.87
C GLU A 231 23.22 -25.64 24.25
N ALA A 232 22.99 -26.48 23.24
CA ALA A 232 24.04 -27.15 22.49
C ALA A 232 24.69 -26.28 21.40
N GLY A 233 24.29 -25.01 21.24
CA GLY A 233 24.81 -24.09 20.22
C GLY A 233 24.49 -24.49 18.77
N ARG A 234 23.51 -25.38 18.56
CA ARG A 234 23.03 -25.78 17.22
C ARG A 234 22.05 -24.77 16.64
N LEU A 235 21.31 -24.09 17.51
CA LEU A 235 20.55 -22.88 17.16
C LEU A 235 21.22 -21.67 17.80
N SER A 236 21.33 -20.59 17.05
CA SER A 236 21.94 -19.34 17.49
C SER A 236 20.97 -18.57 18.39
N GLN A 237 19.73 -18.34 17.91
CA GLN A 237 18.74 -17.57 18.64
C GLN A 237 17.31 -17.74 18.09
N VAL A 238 16.34 -17.43 18.96
CA VAL A 238 14.95 -17.11 18.59
C VAL A 238 14.76 -15.63 18.92
N GLU A 239 14.81 -14.78 17.89
CA GLU A 239 14.69 -13.34 18.01
C GLU A 239 13.26 -12.88 17.70
N VAL A 240 12.77 -11.90 18.45
CA VAL A 240 11.47 -11.27 18.22
C VAL A 240 11.67 -9.78 17.98
N ILE A 241 11.13 -9.29 16.87
CA ILE A 241 11.14 -7.88 16.48
C ILE A 241 9.70 -7.36 16.47
N HIS A 242 9.39 -6.56 17.48
CA HIS A 242 8.08 -5.94 17.69
C HIS A 242 7.83 -4.73 16.76
N ASP A 243 6.59 -4.23 16.79
CA ASP A 243 6.17 -3.02 16.09
C ASP A 243 6.44 -3.07 14.59
N CYS A 244 6.04 -4.15 13.94
CA CYS A 244 6.13 -4.33 12.50
C CYS A 244 4.79 -4.08 11.80
N SER A 245 4.90 -3.73 10.52
CA SER A 245 3.79 -3.75 9.57
C SER A 245 4.25 -4.42 8.28
N ILE A 246 3.36 -5.20 7.66
CA ILE A 246 3.55 -5.69 6.30
C ILE A 246 2.98 -4.65 5.34
N LEU A 247 3.74 -4.34 4.28
CA LEU A 247 3.27 -3.65 3.10
C LEU A 247 3.29 -4.65 1.93
N ALA A 248 2.11 -4.87 1.34
CA ALA A 248 1.94 -5.76 0.20
C ALA A 248 1.65 -4.93 -1.07
N ALA A 249 2.41 -5.17 -2.12
CA ALA A 249 2.08 -4.77 -3.49
C ALA A 249 1.33 -5.91 -4.15
N VAL A 250 0.18 -5.63 -4.76
CA VAL A 250 -0.70 -6.62 -5.39
C VAL A 250 -0.92 -6.26 -6.86
N GLY A 251 -0.77 -7.26 -7.73
CA GLY A 251 -0.98 -7.11 -9.16
C GLY A 251 -0.48 -8.32 -9.94
N GLN A 252 -0.89 -8.49 -11.18
CA GLN A 252 -0.50 -9.64 -12.00
C GLN A 252 0.90 -9.53 -12.62
N ARG A 253 1.52 -10.68 -12.93
CA ARG A 253 2.81 -10.77 -13.66
C ARG A 253 3.96 -10.02 -12.99
N MET A 254 3.90 -9.79 -11.67
CA MET A 254 4.95 -9.03 -10.98
C MET A 254 6.26 -9.79 -10.90
N ALA A 255 6.20 -11.10 -10.63
CA ALA A 255 7.40 -11.95 -10.58
C ALA A 255 8.08 -12.12 -11.95
N SER A 256 7.29 -12.10 -13.03
CA SER A 256 7.75 -12.25 -14.41
C SER A 256 8.10 -10.92 -15.10
N THR A 257 7.84 -9.78 -14.47
CA THR A 257 8.19 -8.45 -15.02
C THR A 257 9.43 -7.87 -14.33
N PRO A 258 10.58 -7.81 -15.01
CA PRO A 258 11.78 -7.17 -14.48
C PRO A 258 11.52 -5.71 -14.09
N GLY A 259 12.08 -5.30 -12.96
CA GLY A 259 12.05 -3.90 -12.50
C GLY A 259 10.90 -3.53 -11.55
N VAL A 260 9.87 -4.38 -11.38
CA VAL A 260 8.79 -4.14 -10.41
C VAL A 260 9.34 -4.12 -8.98
N SER A 261 10.03 -5.19 -8.55
CA SER A 261 10.64 -5.24 -7.21
C SER A 261 11.68 -4.13 -7.02
N ALA A 262 12.49 -3.84 -8.05
CA ALA A 262 13.45 -2.73 -8.00
C ALA A 262 12.76 -1.38 -7.80
N THR A 263 11.61 -1.16 -8.44
CA THR A 263 10.82 0.07 -8.30
C THR A 263 10.25 0.21 -6.89
N LEU A 264 9.74 -0.88 -6.31
CA LEU A 264 9.26 -0.95 -4.92
C LEU A 264 10.37 -0.61 -3.93
N PHE A 265 11.49 -1.31 -4.01
CA PHE A 265 12.60 -1.12 -3.08
C PHE A 265 13.24 0.27 -3.22
N ASN A 266 13.36 0.79 -4.45
CA ASN A 266 13.85 2.16 -4.68
C ASN A 266 12.91 3.22 -4.09
N ALA A 267 11.60 3.01 -4.13
CA ALA A 267 10.63 3.94 -3.52
C ALA A 267 10.82 4.01 -2.00
N LEU A 268 10.99 2.85 -1.35
CA LEU A 268 11.22 2.75 0.09
C LEU A 268 12.58 3.34 0.49
N ALA A 269 13.63 3.04 -0.28
CA ALA A 269 14.97 3.58 -0.05
C ALA A 269 15.00 5.10 -0.17
N LYS A 270 14.37 5.69 -1.20
CA LYS A 270 14.26 7.15 -1.35
C LYS A 270 13.47 7.81 -0.22
N ALA A 271 12.51 7.09 0.35
CA ALA A 271 11.78 7.54 1.53
C ALA A 271 12.57 7.33 2.84
N ASN A 272 13.81 6.84 2.79
CA ASN A 272 14.63 6.50 3.95
C ASN A 272 13.91 5.52 4.91
N ILE A 273 13.32 4.46 4.35
CA ILE A 273 12.60 3.42 5.08
C ILE A 273 13.40 2.13 4.98
N ASN A 274 13.74 1.57 6.13
CA ASN A 274 14.46 0.30 6.20
C ASN A 274 13.50 -0.89 6.06
N ILE A 275 13.92 -1.91 5.33
CA ILE A 275 13.17 -3.15 5.13
C ILE A 275 13.72 -4.21 6.08
N ARG A 276 12.85 -4.83 6.87
CA ARG A 276 13.21 -5.87 7.85
C ARG A 276 13.16 -7.27 7.28
N ALA A 277 12.16 -7.54 6.43
CA ALA A 277 12.02 -8.82 5.75
C ALA A 277 11.31 -8.63 4.41
N ILE A 278 11.51 -9.59 3.51
CA ILE A 278 10.92 -9.61 2.18
C ILE A 278 10.35 -11.01 1.95
N ALA A 279 9.15 -11.09 1.40
CA ALA A 279 8.65 -12.32 0.80
C ALA A 279 8.06 -12.03 -0.58
N GLN A 280 8.56 -12.78 -1.55
CA GLN A 280 8.01 -12.86 -2.90
C GLN A 280 8.00 -14.34 -3.25
N GLY A 281 6.80 -14.90 -3.40
CA GLY A 281 6.63 -16.28 -3.85
C GLY A 281 6.85 -16.42 -5.36
N CYS A 282 6.71 -17.65 -5.85
CA CYS A 282 6.55 -17.91 -7.29
C CYS A 282 5.19 -17.43 -7.82
N SER A 283 4.26 -17.09 -6.92
CA SER A 283 2.98 -16.49 -7.26
C SER A 283 3.22 -15.10 -7.87
N GLU A 284 2.65 -14.87 -9.04
CA GLU A 284 2.83 -13.61 -9.77
C GLU A 284 2.07 -12.41 -9.18
N TYR A 285 1.37 -12.61 -8.05
CA TYR A 285 0.31 -11.72 -7.55
C TYR A 285 0.68 -10.83 -6.36
N ASN A 286 1.76 -11.12 -5.64
CA ASN A 286 2.16 -10.33 -4.47
C ASN A 286 3.68 -10.13 -4.34
N ILE A 287 4.07 -8.98 -3.79
CA ILE A 287 5.39 -8.73 -3.21
C ILE A 287 5.15 -8.12 -1.84
N THR A 288 5.71 -8.70 -0.79
CA THR A 288 5.51 -8.24 0.58
C THR A 288 6.83 -7.84 1.21
N VAL A 289 6.77 -6.74 1.96
CA VAL A 289 7.91 -6.24 2.75
C VAL A 289 7.45 -5.93 4.15
N VAL A 290 8.31 -6.24 5.13
CA VAL A 290 8.10 -5.89 6.53
C VAL A 290 8.87 -4.60 6.83
N VAL A 291 8.17 -3.61 7.35
CA VAL A 291 8.74 -2.32 7.78
C VAL A 291 8.40 -2.07 9.25
N LYS A 292 9.06 -1.09 9.87
CA LYS A 292 8.65 -0.61 11.19
C LYS A 292 7.25 0.01 11.10
N ARG A 293 6.38 -0.26 12.07
CA ARG A 293 5.01 0.24 12.09
C ARG A 293 4.91 1.76 11.97
N SER A 294 5.83 2.50 12.60
CA SER A 294 5.87 3.96 12.48
C SER A 294 6.10 4.47 11.06
N ASP A 295 6.67 3.64 10.18
CA ASP A 295 6.95 3.97 8.79
C ASP A 295 5.87 3.46 7.82
N SER A 296 4.85 2.71 8.27
CA SER A 296 3.87 2.05 7.38
C SER A 296 3.15 3.02 6.45
N ILE A 297 2.64 4.12 7.00
CA ILE A 297 1.94 5.17 6.24
C ILE A 297 2.90 5.85 5.24
N LYS A 298 4.14 6.11 5.66
CA LYS A 298 5.17 6.73 4.81
C LYS A 298 5.56 5.78 3.67
N ALA A 299 5.70 4.49 3.97
CA ALA A 299 6.03 3.42 3.03
C ALA A 299 4.92 3.29 1.99
N LEU A 300 3.66 3.16 2.43
CA LEU A 300 2.49 3.10 1.57
C LEU A 300 2.41 4.30 0.62
N ARG A 301 2.60 5.52 1.14
CA ARG A 301 2.61 6.74 0.32
C ARG A 301 3.76 6.76 -0.69
N ALA A 302 4.96 6.33 -0.29
CA ALA A 302 6.12 6.31 -1.16
C ALA A 302 5.93 5.33 -2.33
N VAL A 303 5.47 4.11 -2.06
CA VAL A 303 5.22 3.11 -3.12
C VAL A 303 4.01 3.52 -3.96
N HIS A 304 2.92 4.00 -3.35
CA HIS A 304 1.76 4.49 -4.09
C HIS A 304 2.13 5.63 -5.03
N SER A 305 2.94 6.59 -4.55
CA SER A 305 3.49 7.65 -5.39
C SER A 305 4.32 7.09 -6.52
N ARG A 306 5.19 6.10 -6.27
CA ARG A 306 6.09 5.61 -7.31
C ARG A 306 5.37 4.83 -8.42
N PHE A 307 4.30 4.11 -8.09
CA PHE A 307 3.58 3.25 -9.04
C PHE A 307 2.36 3.93 -9.68
N TYR A 308 1.66 4.84 -8.98
CA TYR A 308 0.43 5.48 -9.50
C TYR A 308 0.57 6.96 -9.83
N LEU A 309 1.50 7.70 -9.22
CA LEU A 309 1.88 8.97 -9.80
C LEU A 309 2.79 8.62 -10.97
N SER A 310 2.15 8.43 -12.12
CA SER A 310 2.81 8.12 -13.40
C SER A 310 4.07 8.95 -13.50
N LYS A 311 3.96 10.25 -13.24
CA LYS A 311 5.05 11.20 -13.37
C LYS A 311 5.76 11.42 -12.05
N THR A 312 7.09 11.37 -12.05
CA THR A 312 7.95 11.78 -10.94
C THR A 312 7.73 13.27 -10.68
N PRO A 313 7.01 13.66 -9.61
CA PRO A 313 6.74 15.07 -9.37
C PRO A 313 8.03 15.74 -8.87
N LEU A 314 8.34 16.88 -9.47
CA LEU A 314 9.55 17.65 -9.17
C LEU A 314 9.16 19.08 -8.80
N ALA A 315 9.31 19.43 -7.52
CA ALA A 315 9.10 20.78 -7.03
C ALA A 315 10.34 21.62 -7.31
N VAL A 316 10.20 22.67 -8.12
CA VAL A 316 11.32 23.53 -8.53
C VAL A 316 11.16 24.92 -7.92
N GLY A 317 12.20 25.37 -7.22
CA GLY A 317 12.35 26.75 -6.74
C GLY A 317 13.41 27.49 -7.54
N ILE A 318 13.07 28.63 -8.13
CA ILE A 318 14.03 29.46 -8.89
C ILE A 318 14.48 30.65 -8.05
N ILE A 319 15.79 30.78 -7.83
CA ILE A 319 16.44 31.94 -7.22
C ILE A 319 17.10 32.75 -8.33
N GLY A 320 16.75 34.03 -8.43
CA GLY A 320 17.30 34.93 -9.44
C GLY A 320 16.61 34.84 -10.82
N PRO A 321 15.35 35.30 -10.95
CA PRO A 321 14.61 35.34 -12.22
C PRO A 321 15.08 36.47 -13.16
N GLY A 322 16.38 36.77 -13.17
CA GLY A 322 17.01 37.73 -14.07
C GLY A 322 17.10 37.18 -15.49
N LEU A 323 18.17 37.50 -16.22
CA LEU A 323 18.37 37.02 -17.58
C LEU A 323 18.41 35.48 -17.63
N ILE A 324 19.32 34.86 -16.85
CA ILE A 324 19.52 33.40 -16.85
C ILE A 324 18.28 32.67 -16.31
N GLY A 325 17.79 33.06 -15.13
CA GLY A 325 16.62 32.42 -14.54
C GLY A 325 15.35 32.61 -15.35
N GLY A 326 15.19 33.76 -16.02
CA GLY A 326 14.09 34.02 -16.95
C GLY A 326 14.14 33.11 -18.17
N THR A 327 15.30 32.99 -18.82
CA THR A 327 15.49 32.07 -19.96
C THR A 327 15.26 30.62 -19.56
N LEU A 328 15.72 30.19 -18.38
CA LEU A 328 15.44 28.86 -17.88
C LEU A 328 13.93 28.63 -17.67
N LEU A 329 13.21 29.60 -17.09
CA LEU A 329 11.75 29.50 -16.93
C LEU A 329 11.04 29.36 -18.27
N ASP A 330 11.49 30.07 -19.30
CA ASP A 330 10.97 29.93 -20.67
C ASP A 330 11.27 28.53 -21.24
N GLN A 331 12.48 28.00 -21.06
CA GLN A 331 12.83 26.64 -21.47
C GLN A 331 12.01 25.57 -20.72
N LEU A 332 11.81 25.76 -19.41
CA LEU A 332 11.01 24.86 -18.58
C LEU A 332 9.54 24.86 -19.03
N ARG A 333 8.99 26.02 -19.41
CA ARG A 333 7.65 26.12 -20.01
C ARG A 333 7.58 25.30 -21.29
N ASP A 334 8.52 25.49 -22.20
CA ASP A 334 8.48 24.89 -23.53
C ASP A 334 8.74 23.37 -23.47
N GLN A 335 9.51 22.90 -22.49
CA GLN A 335 9.83 21.49 -22.29
C GLN A 335 8.89 20.77 -21.31
N ALA A 336 7.99 21.48 -20.61
CA ALA A 336 7.14 20.87 -19.59
C ALA A 336 6.31 19.70 -20.13
N ALA A 337 5.75 19.83 -21.34
CA ALA A 337 4.97 18.76 -21.96
C ALA A 337 5.84 17.55 -22.31
N VAL A 338 7.00 17.77 -22.94
CA VAL A 338 7.96 16.71 -23.33
C VAL A 338 8.49 15.98 -22.10
N LEU A 339 8.93 16.71 -21.07
CA LEU A 339 9.37 16.12 -19.79
C LEU A 339 8.26 15.26 -19.16
N LYS A 340 7.01 15.69 -19.31
CA LYS A 340 5.86 15.02 -18.73
C LYS A 340 5.43 13.77 -19.52
N GLU A 341 5.52 13.80 -20.84
CA GLU A 341 5.04 12.74 -21.73
C GLU A 341 6.12 11.71 -22.05
N GLU A 342 7.35 12.14 -22.35
CA GLU A 342 8.43 11.26 -22.77
C GLU A 342 9.30 10.80 -21.59
N PHE A 343 9.55 11.69 -20.63
CA PHE A 343 10.46 11.42 -19.50
C PHE A 343 9.75 11.15 -18.19
N ASN A 344 8.42 11.26 -18.18
CA ASN A 344 7.59 10.94 -17.03
C ASN A 344 7.97 11.77 -15.78
N ILE A 345 8.28 13.06 -15.99
CA ILE A 345 8.63 14.06 -14.97
C ILE A 345 7.55 15.13 -14.95
N ASP A 346 6.84 15.28 -13.83
CA ASP A 346 5.84 16.34 -13.63
C ASP A 346 6.51 17.50 -12.91
N LEU A 347 7.15 18.36 -13.70
CA LEU A 347 7.87 19.53 -13.21
C LEU A 347 6.90 20.64 -12.82
N ARG A 348 7.01 21.11 -11.57
CA ARG A 348 6.17 22.18 -11.02
C ARG A 348 7.04 23.26 -10.40
N VAL A 349 6.99 24.47 -10.94
CA VAL A 349 7.68 25.62 -10.34
C VAL A 349 6.82 26.15 -9.18
N MET A 350 7.28 25.89 -7.95
CA MET A 350 6.54 26.18 -6.72
C MET A 350 6.87 27.56 -6.17
N GLY A 351 8.01 28.13 -6.55
CA GLY A 351 8.42 29.45 -6.10
C GLY A 351 9.44 30.10 -7.01
N ILE A 352 9.37 31.42 -7.13
CA ILE A 352 10.35 32.26 -7.80
C ILE A 352 10.72 33.42 -6.88
N ILE A 353 11.99 33.54 -6.50
CA ILE A 353 12.51 34.60 -5.63
C ILE A 353 13.58 35.41 -6.35
N GLY A 354 13.48 36.74 -6.30
CA GLY A 354 14.57 37.64 -6.69
C GLY A 354 15.01 38.51 -5.51
N SER A 355 15.80 39.54 -5.78
CA SER A 355 16.40 40.39 -4.74
C SER A 355 15.39 41.11 -3.84
N THR A 356 14.24 41.51 -4.36
CA THR A 356 13.25 42.33 -3.61
C THR A 356 11.91 41.64 -3.40
N LYS A 357 11.47 40.81 -4.36
CA LYS A 357 10.16 40.14 -4.33
C LYS A 357 10.28 38.66 -4.65
N MET A 358 9.43 37.87 -3.99
CA MET A 358 9.17 36.46 -4.30
C MET A 358 7.69 36.19 -4.56
N VAL A 359 7.42 35.12 -5.29
CA VAL A 359 6.07 34.57 -5.50
C VAL A 359 6.09 33.08 -5.21
N LEU A 360 5.06 32.60 -4.53
CA LEU A 360 4.92 31.21 -4.07
C LEU A 360 3.60 30.64 -4.61
N SER A 361 3.59 29.34 -4.88
CA SER A 361 2.40 28.59 -5.28
C SER A 361 2.36 27.23 -4.59
N ASP A 362 1.16 26.78 -4.23
CA ASP A 362 0.93 25.46 -3.61
C ASP A 362 0.74 24.33 -4.63
N ARG A 363 0.43 24.67 -5.89
CA ARG A 363 0.08 23.69 -6.94
C ARG A 363 1.01 23.74 -8.16
N GLY A 364 1.98 24.65 -8.15
CA GLY A 364 2.78 25.03 -9.32
C GLY A 364 2.27 26.32 -9.94
N MET A 365 3.18 27.14 -10.47
CA MET A 365 2.85 28.38 -11.17
C MET A 365 2.66 28.13 -12.67
N ASP A 366 1.77 28.93 -13.26
CA ASP A 366 1.71 29.05 -14.71
C ASP A 366 2.92 29.85 -15.22
N LEU A 367 3.75 29.18 -16.01
CA LEU A 367 4.97 29.74 -16.59
C LEU A 367 4.71 30.65 -17.80
N GLN A 368 3.48 30.76 -18.29
CA GLN A 368 3.15 31.79 -19.27
C GLN A 368 3.00 33.16 -18.61
N THR A 369 2.43 33.20 -17.40
CA THR A 369 2.03 34.43 -16.70
C THR A 369 2.87 34.75 -15.46
N TRP A 370 3.95 34.00 -15.20
CA TRP A 370 4.75 34.15 -13.97
C TRP A 370 5.29 35.57 -13.74
N ARG A 371 5.60 36.32 -14.81
CA ARG A 371 6.10 37.70 -14.71
C ARG A 371 5.04 38.65 -14.16
N GLU A 372 3.79 38.46 -14.55
CA GLU A 372 2.63 39.25 -14.10
C GLU A 372 2.25 38.85 -12.68
N LEU A 373 2.16 37.53 -12.42
CA LEU A 373 1.92 36.97 -11.08
C LEU A 373 2.91 37.52 -10.06
N ARG A 374 4.20 37.65 -10.42
CA ARG A 374 5.22 38.22 -9.54
C ARG A 374 5.05 39.72 -9.30
N LYS A 375 4.51 40.47 -10.27
CA LYS A 375 4.24 41.91 -10.10
C LYS A 375 3.03 42.14 -9.18
N GLU A 376 1.96 41.38 -9.40
CA GLU A 376 0.67 41.55 -8.71
C GLU A 376 0.64 40.88 -7.33
N LYS A 377 1.08 39.62 -7.24
CA LYS A 377 1.02 38.78 -6.03
C LYS A 377 2.38 38.59 -5.35
N GLY A 378 3.40 39.32 -5.81
CA GLY A 378 4.75 39.23 -5.24
C GLY A 378 4.80 39.80 -3.83
N ILE A 379 5.22 38.98 -2.87
CA ILE A 379 5.52 39.35 -1.49
C ILE A 379 7.00 39.70 -1.33
N LEU A 380 7.38 40.29 -0.19
CA LEU A 380 8.76 40.63 0.12
C LEU A 380 9.65 39.37 0.05
N ALA A 381 10.83 39.48 -0.56
CA ALA A 381 11.78 38.38 -0.65
C ALA A 381 12.29 37.96 0.73
N ASP A 382 12.16 36.67 1.04
CA ASP A 382 12.64 36.03 2.27
C ASP A 382 13.08 34.62 1.91
N LEU A 383 14.40 34.38 1.93
CA LEU A 383 14.98 33.12 1.45
C LEU A 383 14.62 31.94 2.37
N GLU A 384 14.50 32.17 3.67
CA GLU A 384 14.20 31.11 4.62
C GLU A 384 12.75 30.65 4.48
N LYS A 385 11.80 31.60 4.39
CA LYS A 385 10.39 31.28 4.11
C LYS A 385 10.21 30.61 2.74
N PHE A 386 10.96 31.05 1.74
CA PHE A 386 10.95 30.45 0.42
C PHE A 386 11.33 28.96 0.46
N VAL A 387 12.43 28.62 1.12
CA VAL A 387 12.90 27.24 1.25
C VAL A 387 11.94 26.42 2.12
N GLN A 388 11.40 27.01 3.19
CA GLN A 388 10.40 26.35 4.02
C GLN A 388 9.13 26.02 3.24
N HIS A 389 8.69 26.89 2.33
CA HIS A 389 7.55 26.63 1.44
C HIS A 389 7.83 25.47 0.48
N LEU A 390 9.03 25.39 -0.08
CA LEU A 390 9.43 24.33 -1.02
C LEU A 390 9.55 22.95 -0.35
N HIS A 391 9.99 22.91 0.91
CA HIS A 391 10.22 21.66 1.64
C HIS A 391 9.06 21.26 2.55
N GLY A 392 8.33 22.22 3.11
CA GLY A 392 7.19 22.00 4.01
C GLY A 392 5.92 21.53 3.31
N ASN A 393 5.90 21.51 1.98
CA ASN A 393 4.80 21.01 1.20
C ASN A 393 4.95 19.49 1.03
N ASN A 394 4.45 18.72 2.02
CA ASN A 394 4.59 17.24 2.14
C ASN A 394 4.03 16.43 0.94
N PHE A 395 3.51 17.08 -0.09
CA PHE A 395 2.89 16.46 -1.26
C PHE A 395 3.90 16.05 -2.35
N ILE A 396 5.06 16.71 -2.44
CA ILE A 396 6.07 16.43 -3.49
C ILE A 396 7.39 15.99 -2.85
N PRO A 397 7.83 14.73 -3.04
CA PRO A 397 9.02 14.20 -2.38
C PRO A 397 10.35 14.70 -2.97
N ASN A 398 10.39 15.15 -4.23
CA ASN A 398 11.63 15.61 -4.88
C ASN A 398 11.62 17.13 -5.02
N THR A 399 12.53 17.82 -4.33
CA THR A 399 12.67 19.28 -4.38
C THR A 399 14.01 19.67 -5.00
N VAL A 400 13.99 20.59 -5.96
CA VAL A 400 15.18 21.16 -6.61
C VAL A 400 15.17 22.67 -6.42
N ILE A 401 16.28 23.21 -5.94
CA ILE A 401 16.57 24.64 -5.93
C ILE A 401 17.49 24.93 -7.11
N VAL A 402 17.07 25.87 -7.96
CA VAL A 402 17.90 26.37 -9.04
C VAL A 402 18.35 27.79 -8.71
N ASP A 403 19.63 27.95 -8.40
CA ASP A 403 20.23 29.26 -8.16
C ASP A 403 20.85 29.80 -9.44
N CYS A 404 20.16 30.76 -10.07
CA CYS A 404 20.61 31.48 -11.25
C CYS A 404 21.30 32.81 -10.91
N THR A 405 21.75 32.99 -9.66
CA THR A 405 22.44 34.21 -9.21
C THR A 405 23.96 34.04 -9.24
N ALA A 406 24.66 35.14 -8.90
CA ALA A 406 26.09 35.14 -8.57
C ALA A 406 26.31 35.55 -7.11
N ASP A 407 25.30 35.34 -6.25
CA ASP A 407 25.29 35.79 -4.87
C ASP A 407 25.96 34.75 -3.95
N SER A 408 26.94 35.19 -3.15
CA SER A 408 27.63 34.33 -2.18
C SER A 408 26.77 33.99 -0.97
N GLU A 409 25.82 34.84 -0.58
CA GLU A 409 24.94 34.56 0.56
C GLU A 409 23.97 33.41 0.25
N VAL A 410 23.48 33.34 -0.99
CA VAL A 410 22.66 32.19 -1.43
C VAL A 410 23.49 30.91 -1.39
N ALA A 411 24.72 30.94 -1.90
CA ALA A 411 25.61 29.79 -1.95
C ALA A 411 25.97 29.21 -0.57
N LYS A 412 26.11 30.04 0.48
CA LYS A 412 26.37 29.59 1.86
C LYS A 412 25.31 28.64 2.41
N ASN A 413 24.08 28.67 1.88
CA ASN A 413 22.99 27.84 2.35
C ASN A 413 22.97 26.43 1.72
N TYR A 414 23.78 26.18 0.68
CA TYR A 414 23.73 24.94 -0.09
C TYR A 414 23.94 23.68 0.74
N TYR A 415 24.93 23.70 1.64
CA TYR A 415 25.22 22.57 2.53
C TYR A 415 24.00 22.18 3.37
N GLN A 416 23.33 23.17 3.97
CA GLN A 416 22.13 22.91 4.77
C GLN A 416 20.97 22.39 3.92
N TRP A 417 20.82 22.90 2.70
CA TRP A 417 19.77 22.45 1.80
C TRP A 417 19.96 21.02 1.32
N LEU A 418 21.20 20.65 0.97
CA LEU A 418 21.56 19.28 0.60
C LEU A 418 21.33 18.29 1.76
N ARG A 419 21.67 18.68 3.01
CA ARG A 419 21.39 17.85 4.19
C ARG A 419 19.90 17.64 4.46
N LYS A 420 19.04 18.56 4.02
CA LYS A 420 17.57 18.42 4.06
C LYS A 420 17.02 17.61 2.88
N GLY A 421 17.88 17.06 2.02
CA GLY A 421 17.50 16.22 0.88
C GLY A 421 17.06 17.01 -0.35
N MET A 422 17.32 18.32 -0.42
CA MET A 422 17.01 19.13 -1.60
C MET A 422 18.16 19.05 -2.62
N HIS A 423 17.82 18.96 -3.90
CA HIS A 423 18.80 19.00 -4.98
C HIS A 423 19.12 20.45 -5.35
N ILE A 424 20.37 20.73 -5.75
CA ILE A 424 20.81 22.07 -6.15
C ILE A 424 21.34 22.03 -7.57
N VAL A 425 20.85 22.95 -8.41
CA VAL A 425 21.37 23.20 -9.76
C VAL A 425 21.79 24.66 -9.81
N THR A 426 23.03 24.93 -10.20
CA THR A 426 23.53 26.32 -10.14
C THR A 426 24.66 26.59 -11.14
N PRO A 427 24.57 27.66 -11.95
CA PRO A 427 25.72 28.26 -12.62
C PRO A 427 26.57 29.16 -11.69
N ASN A 428 26.22 29.31 -10.41
CA ASN A 428 26.91 30.20 -9.48
C ASN A 428 28.31 29.65 -9.13
N LYS A 429 29.34 30.29 -9.69
CA LYS A 429 30.74 29.90 -9.51
C LYS A 429 31.25 30.11 -8.08
N LYS A 430 30.58 30.94 -7.27
CA LYS A 430 31.03 31.29 -5.91
C LYS A 430 30.94 30.12 -4.94
N ALA A 431 29.98 29.21 -5.13
CA ALA A 431 29.85 28.01 -4.29
C ALA A 431 31.08 27.09 -4.42
N ASN A 432 31.58 26.89 -5.64
CA ASN A 432 32.68 25.98 -5.93
C ASN A 432 34.07 26.66 -5.89
N SER A 433 34.14 27.93 -5.47
CA SER A 433 35.39 28.71 -5.37
C SER A 433 35.61 29.32 -3.98
N GLY A 434 34.84 28.87 -2.98
CA GLY A 434 35.05 29.21 -1.57
C GLY A 434 36.22 28.45 -0.93
N PRO A 435 36.57 28.76 0.33
CA PRO A 435 37.56 28.01 1.10
C PRO A 435 37.19 26.53 1.19
N LEU A 436 38.17 25.63 1.05
CA LEU A 436 37.98 24.18 1.03
C LEU A 436 37.39 23.62 2.34
N ASP A 437 37.48 24.40 3.41
CA ASP A 437 37.17 24.02 4.78
C ASP A 437 35.68 24.24 5.16
N GLN A 438 34.85 24.69 4.20
CA GLN A 438 33.43 25.04 4.40
C GLN A 438 32.44 24.06 3.76
#